data_AF-A0A485D9F9-F1
#
_entry.id   AF-A0A485D9F9-F1
#
_cell.length_a   1.000
_cell.length_b   1.000
_cell.length_c   1.000
_cell.angle_alpha   90.00
_cell.angle_beta   90.00
_cell.angle_gamma   90.00
#
_symmetry.space_group_name_H-M   'P 1'
#
loop_
_entity.id
_entity.type
_entity.pdbx_description
1 polymer ?
#
loop_
_entity_poly.entity_id
_entity_poly.type
_entity_poly.pdbx_seq_one_letter_code
_entity_poly.pdbx_strand_id
1 'polypeptide(L)'
;MLGAVVFGHEQQQIVIQNINDLVKEAGKPRWDWQPEAVNEALNARVAALAEARLSDAYRITDKQERYAQIDVIKAETIRDADC
;
A
#
# COMPACT_ATOMS: atom_id res chain seq x y z
N MET A 1 -16.46 -17.98 -16.71
CA MET A 1 -15.37 -17.02 -16.48
C MET A 1 -14.63 -17.28 -15.17
N LEU A 2 -15.26 -17.22 -13.98
CA LEU A 2 -14.58 -17.48 -12.70
C LEU A 2 -13.89 -18.85 -12.63
N GLY A 3 -14.56 -19.92 -13.09
CA GLY A 3 -13.98 -21.27 -13.10
C GLY A 3 -12.72 -21.43 -13.96
N ALA A 4 -12.57 -20.63 -15.02
CA ALA A 4 -11.36 -20.66 -15.85
C ALA A 4 -10.15 -20.04 -15.13
N VAL A 5 -10.39 -18.99 -14.33
CA VAL A 5 -9.35 -18.36 -13.50
C VAL A 5 -8.90 -19.29 -12.39
N VAL A 6 -9.85 -19.94 -11.72
CA VAL A 6 -9.55 -20.92 -10.66
C VAL A 6 -8.78 -22.11 -11.23
N PHE A 7 -9.23 -22.66 -12.36
CA PHE A 7 -8.53 -23.75 -13.04
C PHE A 7 -7.09 -23.37 -13.39
N GLY A 8 -6.86 -22.19 -13.98
CA GLY A 8 -5.51 -21.70 -14.28
C GLY A 8 -4.65 -21.58 -13.02
N HIS A 9 -5.20 -21.01 -11.94
CA HIS A 9 -4.52 -20.86 -10.66
C HIS A 9 -4.14 -22.21 -10.02
N GLU A 10 -4.97 -23.24 -10.15
CA GLU A 10 -4.68 -24.60 -9.68
C GLU A 10 -3.60 -25.26 -10.51
N GLN A 11 -3.70 -25.20 -11.85
CA GLN A 11 -2.74 -25.87 -12.74
C GLN A 11 -1.35 -25.23 -12.70
N GLN A 12 -1.23 -23.92 -12.46
CA GLN A 12 0.08 -23.27 -12.37
C GLN A 12 0.88 -23.63 -11.10
N GLN A 13 0.25 -24.24 -10.08
CA GLN A 13 0.95 -24.54 -8.82
C GLN A 13 2.14 -25.47 -9.03
N ILE A 14 2.09 -26.36 -10.03
CA ILE A 14 3.23 -27.22 -10.37
C ILE A 14 4.46 -26.41 -10.79
N VAL A 15 4.27 -25.29 -11.49
CA VAL A 15 5.35 -24.40 -11.92
C VAL A 15 5.97 -23.72 -10.70
N ILE A 16 5.14 -23.23 -9.77
CA ILE A 16 5.60 -22.61 -8.51
C ILE A 16 6.41 -23.60 -7.68
N GLN A 17 5.95 -24.85 -7.57
CA GLN A 17 6.63 -25.89 -6.81
C GLN A 17 8.03 -26.16 -7.38
N ASN A 18 8.15 -26.35 -8.70
CA ASN A 18 9.44 -26.59 -9.35
C ASN A 18 10.40 -25.40 -9.21
N ILE A 19 9.90 -24.16 -9.29
CA ILE A 19 10.73 -22.96 -9.05
C ILE A 19 11.24 -22.94 -7.60
N ASN A 20 10.40 -23.25 -6.63
CA ASN A 20 10.81 -23.30 -5.23
C ASN A 20 11.89 -24.37 -4.99
N ASP A 21 11.76 -25.52 -5.63
CA ASP A 21 12.76 -26.60 -5.52
C ASP A 21 14.09 -26.19 -6.18
N LEU A 22 14.06 -25.51 -7.32
CA LEU A 22 15.25 -24.93 -7.94
C LEU A 22 15.91 -23.86 -7.07
N VAL A 23 15.12 -23.01 -6.41
CA VAL A 23 15.66 -21.99 -5.48
C VAL A 23 16.31 -22.63 -4.25
N LYS A 24 15.84 -23.79 -3.79
CA LYS A 24 16.52 -24.54 -2.71
C LYS A 24 17.88 -25.08 -3.15
N GLU A 25 18.00 -25.51 -4.39
CA GLU A 25 19.25 -26.08 -4.94
C GLU A 25 20.27 -25.00 -5.32
N ALA A 26 19.83 -23.95 -6.02
CA ALA A 26 20.71 -23.00 -6.69
C ALA A 26 20.34 -21.52 -6.43
N GLY A 27 19.51 -21.24 -5.42
CA GLY A 27 19.08 -19.90 -5.08
C GLY A 27 20.24 -19.03 -4.58
N LYS A 28 20.31 -17.79 -5.07
CA LYS A 28 21.18 -16.77 -4.47
C LYS A 28 20.67 -16.42 -3.07
N PRO A 29 21.57 -15.96 -2.17
CA PRO A 29 21.16 -15.46 -0.86
C PRO A 29 20.06 -14.41 -0.98
N ARG A 30 19.09 -14.48 -0.08
CA ARG A 30 18.11 -13.40 0.08
C ARG A 30 18.85 -12.14 0.49
N TRP A 31 18.37 -11.00 0.00
CA TRP A 31 18.89 -9.71 0.45
C TRP A 31 18.53 -9.53 1.93
N ASP A 32 19.49 -9.07 2.71
CA ASP A 32 19.25 -8.63 4.09
C ASP A 32 18.65 -7.23 4.07
N TRP A 33 17.39 -7.17 3.65
CA TRP A 33 16.60 -5.95 3.61
C TRP A 33 15.63 -5.93 4.78
N GLN A 34 15.54 -4.78 5.44
CA GLN A 34 14.56 -4.51 6.49
C GLN A 34 13.72 -3.29 6.09
N PRO A 35 12.40 -3.29 6.36
CA PRO A 35 11.58 -2.10 6.19
C PRO A 35 11.96 -1.03 7.22
N GLU A 36 11.64 0.23 6.93
CA GLU A 36 11.73 1.30 7.91
C GLU A 36 10.81 1.02 9.10
N ALA A 37 11.30 1.31 10.30
CA ALA A 37 10.50 1.16 11.51
C ALA A 37 9.31 2.12 11.49
N VAL A 38 8.11 1.59 11.74
CA VAL A 38 6.89 2.40 11.77
C VAL A 38 6.95 3.36 12.96
N ASN A 39 6.83 4.65 12.69
CA ASN A 39 6.73 5.67 13.74
C ASN A 39 5.25 5.87 14.12
N GLU A 40 4.78 5.10 15.10
CA GLU A 40 3.39 5.15 15.56
C GLU A 40 2.97 6.53 16.09
N ALA A 41 3.88 7.23 16.78
CA ALA A 41 3.61 8.56 17.30
C ALA A 41 3.40 9.58 16.17
N LEU A 42 4.23 9.51 15.13
CA LEU A 42 4.06 10.35 13.94
C LEU A 42 2.76 10.01 13.21
N ASN A 43 2.46 8.74 13.02
CA ASN A 43 1.21 8.30 12.38
C ASN A 43 -0.01 8.81 13.14
N ALA A 44 -0.02 8.72 14.48
CA ALA A 44 -1.11 9.23 15.31
C ALA A 44 -1.27 10.75 15.18
N ARG A 45 -0.16 11.52 15.13
CA ARG A 45 -0.19 12.97 14.89
C ARG A 45 -0.77 13.31 13.52
N VAL A 46 -0.33 12.62 12.46
CA VAL A 46 -0.83 12.82 11.09
C VAL A 46 -2.31 12.46 10.99
N ALA A 47 -2.73 11.34 11.60
CA ALA A 47 -4.13 10.91 11.62
C ALA A 47 -5.02 11.95 12.30
N ALA A 48 -4.60 12.48 13.46
CA ALA A 48 -5.34 13.52 14.17
C ALA A 48 -5.54 14.80 13.34
N LEU A 49 -4.60 15.14 12.45
CA LEU A 49 -4.68 16.32 11.60
C LEU A 49 -5.46 16.08 10.30
N ALA A 50 -5.39 14.87 9.72
CA ALA A 50 -5.83 14.63 8.34
C ALA A 50 -6.99 13.65 8.19
N GLU A 51 -7.19 12.68 9.09
CA GLU A 51 -8.08 11.53 8.85
C GLU A 51 -9.54 11.94 8.63
N ALA A 52 -10.09 12.77 9.52
CA ALA A 52 -11.47 13.26 9.39
C ALA A 52 -11.66 14.11 8.12
N ARG A 53 -10.69 14.99 7.84
CA ARG A 53 -10.71 15.88 6.67
C ARG A 53 -10.64 15.11 5.36
N LEU A 54 -9.79 14.09 5.28
CA LEU A 54 -9.69 13.21 4.11
C LEU A 54 -10.97 12.38 3.95
N SER A 55 -11.53 11.87 5.05
CA SER A 55 -12.80 11.13 5.02
C SER A 55 -13.93 11.98 4.41
N ASP A 56 -13.99 13.27 4.75
CA ASP A 56 -14.96 14.20 4.16
C ASP A 56 -14.63 14.54 2.71
N ALA A 57 -13.36 14.76 2.37
CA ALA A 57 -12.94 15.05 1.01
C ALA A 57 -13.29 13.91 0.03
N TYR A 58 -13.20 12.65 0.45
CA TYR A 58 -13.58 11.49 -0.37
C TYR A 58 -15.10 11.34 -0.59
N ARG A 59 -15.93 12.10 0.12
CA ARG A 59 -17.37 12.19 -0.14
C ARG A 59 -17.70 13.16 -1.29
N ILE A 60 -16.75 14.00 -1.70
CA ILE A 60 -16.90 14.88 -2.88
C ILE A 60 -16.92 14.00 -4.14
N THR A 61 -18.00 14.09 -4.89
CA THR A 61 -18.21 13.30 -6.12
C THR A 61 -17.37 13.84 -7.27
N ASP A 62 -17.31 15.16 -7.42
CA ASP A 62 -16.52 15.81 -8.46
C ASP A 62 -15.02 15.51 -8.28
N LYS A 63 -14.39 15.09 -9.37
CA LYS A 63 -12.99 14.63 -9.34
C LYS A 63 -12.01 15.78 -9.14
N GLN A 64 -12.25 16.93 -9.76
CA GLN A 64 -11.33 18.07 -9.71
C GLN A 64 -11.41 18.73 -8.32
N GLU A 65 -12.62 18.91 -7.81
CA GLU A 65 -12.87 19.46 -6.48
C GLU A 65 -12.33 18.55 -5.38
N ARG A 66 -12.55 17.23 -5.47
CA ARG A 66 -11.97 16.26 -4.52
C ARG A 66 -10.44 16.34 -4.50
N TYR A 67 -9.79 16.42 -5.65
CA TYR A 67 -8.34 16.52 -5.70
C TYR A 67 -7.84 17.85 -5.15
N ALA A 68 -8.47 18.97 -5.50
CA ALA A 68 -8.13 20.27 -4.93
C ALA A 68 -8.22 20.26 -3.39
N GLN A 69 -9.28 19.68 -2.83
CA GLN A 69 -9.46 19.56 -1.39
C GLN A 69 -8.40 18.65 -0.74
N ILE A 70 -8.09 17.51 -1.35
CA ILE A 70 -7.04 16.60 -0.85
C ILE A 70 -5.67 17.28 -0.86
N ASP A 71 -5.34 18.04 -1.90
CA ASP A 71 -4.04 18.72 -2.01
C ASP A 71 -3.88 19.80 -0.94
N VAL A 72 -4.95 20.54 -0.63
CA VAL A 72 -4.98 21.47 0.51
C VAL A 72 -4.74 20.75 1.83
N ILE A 73 -5.46 19.64 2.08
CA ILE A 73 -5.29 18.87 3.33
C ILE A 73 -3.86 18.37 3.47
N LYS A 74 -3.25 17.85 2.39
CA LYS A 74 -1.84 17.41 2.40
C LYS A 74 -0.89 18.55 2.71
N ALA A 75 -1.01 19.67 2.01
CA ALA A 75 -0.13 20.82 2.18
C ALA A 75 -0.15 21.35 3.62
N GLU A 76 -1.36 21.46 4.20
CA GLU A 76 -1.52 21.91 5.58
C GLU A 76 -1.01 20.87 6.58
N THR A 77 -1.29 19.58 6.37
CA THR A 77 -0.83 18.52 7.28
C THR A 77 0.69 18.42 7.31
N ILE A 78 1.37 18.56 6.16
CA ILE A 78 2.84 18.57 6.09
C ILE A 78 3.39 19.78 6.85
N ARG A 79 2.85 20.98 6.58
CA ARG A 79 3.26 22.21 7.27
C ARG A 79 3.11 22.09 8.79
N ASP A 80 1.99 21.54 9.25
CA ASP A 80 1.66 21.49 10.68
C ASP A 80 2.30 20.27 11.39
N ALA A 81 2.80 19.28 10.64
CA ALA A 81 3.55 18.14 11.18
C ALA A 81 5.06 18.42 11.34
N ASP A 82 5.61 19.34 10.53
CA ASP A 82 7.03 19.74 10.55
C ASP A 82 7.35 20.84 11.59
N CYS A 83 6.34 21.37 12.28
CA CYS A 83 6.47 22.33 13.39
C CYS A 83 6.54 21.65 14.76
#